data_AF-A0A7S3MPG8-F1
#
_entry.id   AF-A0A7S3MPG8-F1
#
_cell.length_a   1.000
_cell.length_b   1.000
_cell.length_c   1.000
_cell.angle_alpha   90.00
_cell.angle_beta   90.00
_cell.angle_gamma   90.00
#
_symmetry.space_group_name_H-M   'P 1'
#
loop_
_entity.id
_entity.type
_entity.pdbx_description
1 polymer ?
#
loop_
_entity_poly.entity_id
_entity_poly.type
_entity_poly.pdbx_seq_one_letter_code
_entity_poly.pdbx_strand_id
1 'polypeptide(L)'
;MVNKVLGIQPRVASGKGGGLTPDEIVLEKAKQITEQIPANLDRAEGLKDLFKTHNNLLPSLTTVLLQEMEKFNRLLNIMRLSLDDLVQAIGGFIVMSETLDTMYLCLTNGVVPPNWEEVAYPSLKPLTSWFDDLIQRVEFLQAWLTGGNPNAYWISGLFFPQGFMTGCLQTHARQYKIAIDELAFSFEVMEFEEPSQ
;
A
#
# COMPACT_ATOMS: atom_id res chain seq x y z
N MET A 1 6.02 -5.18 26.07
CA MET A 1 5.18 -5.90 27.06
C MET A 1 3.76 -6.13 26.55
N VAL A 2 3.19 -5.22 25.75
CA VAL A 2 1.83 -5.34 25.16
C VAL A 2 1.66 -6.55 24.22
N ASN A 3 2.62 -6.82 23.31
CA ASN A 3 2.54 -7.97 22.39
C ASN A 3 2.55 -9.35 23.06
N LYS A 4 3.10 -9.48 24.29
CA LYS A 4 3.09 -10.76 25.03
C LYS A 4 1.78 -11.01 25.77
N VAL A 5 0.97 -9.98 26.02
CA VAL A 5 -0.32 -10.11 26.71
C VAL A 5 -1.43 -10.49 25.71
N LEU A 6 -1.33 -10.01 24.46
CA LEU A 6 -2.26 -10.36 23.39
C LEU A 6 -2.22 -11.85 23.00
N GLY A 7 -1.06 -12.51 23.10
CA GLY A 7 -0.91 -13.95 22.80
C GLY A 7 -1.50 -14.91 23.83
N ILE A 8 -2.01 -14.41 24.97
CA ILE A 8 -2.55 -15.23 26.07
C ILE A 8 -4.09 -15.15 26.13
N GLN A 9 -4.76 -14.42 25.22
CA GLN A 9 -6.22 -14.38 25.23
C GLN A 9 -6.79 -15.79 24.97
N PRO A 10 -7.52 -16.38 25.93
CA PRO A 10 -8.11 -17.70 25.74
C PRO A 10 -9.21 -17.60 24.67
N ARG A 11 -9.18 -18.54 23.72
CA ARG A 11 -10.20 -18.73 22.66
C ARG A 11 -11.62 -19.03 23.18
N VAL A 12 -11.80 -19.10 24.50
CA VAL A 12 -13.06 -19.43 25.16
C VAL A 12 -13.25 -18.55 26.40
N ALA A 13 -13.94 -17.43 26.22
CA ALA A 13 -14.72 -16.83 27.29
C ALA A 13 -16.20 -17.10 26.98
N SER A 14 -16.71 -18.18 27.60
CA SER A 14 -18.13 -18.43 27.78
C SER A 14 -18.84 -17.18 28.30
N GLY A 15 -19.84 -16.72 27.56
CA GLY A 15 -20.80 -15.73 28.02
C GLY A 15 -21.98 -15.64 27.07
N LYS A 16 -23.11 -16.23 27.44
CA LYS A 16 -24.42 -15.93 26.84
C LYS A 16 -24.68 -14.43 27.00
N GLY A 17 -24.32 -13.64 26.00
CA GLY A 17 -24.65 -12.24 25.86
C GLY A 17 -24.70 -11.96 24.37
N GLY A 18 -25.76 -11.34 23.88
CA GLY A 18 -26.04 -11.12 22.46
C GLY A 18 -25.11 -10.12 21.76
N GLY A 19 -23.81 -10.24 21.96
CA GLY A 19 -22.79 -9.63 21.12
C GLY A 19 -22.44 -10.56 19.95
N LEU A 20 -22.04 -9.97 18.83
CA LEU A 20 -21.55 -10.69 17.67
C LEU A 20 -20.43 -11.65 18.08
N THR A 21 -20.45 -12.86 17.52
CA THR A 21 -19.37 -13.83 17.72
C THR A 21 -18.04 -13.27 17.20
N PRO A 22 -16.88 -13.68 17.76
CA PRO A 22 -15.58 -13.26 17.26
C PRO A 22 -15.42 -13.50 15.74
N ASP A 23 -16.00 -14.60 15.25
CA ASP A 23 -16.01 -14.95 13.83
C ASP A 23 -16.85 -13.98 13.00
N GLU A 24 -18.03 -13.57 13.48
CA GLU A 24 -18.86 -12.56 12.81
C GLU A 24 -18.14 -11.22 12.71
N ILE A 25 -17.42 -10.80 13.76
CA ILE A 25 -16.65 -9.54 13.75
C ILE A 25 -15.52 -9.59 12.71
N VAL A 26 -14.77 -10.69 12.66
CA VAL A 26 -13.68 -10.85 11.69
C VAL A 26 -14.21 -10.93 10.27
N LEU A 27 -15.33 -11.63 10.05
CA LEU A 27 -16.00 -11.71 8.75
C LEU A 27 -16.49 -10.33 8.29
N GLU A 28 -17.09 -9.53 9.17
CA GLU A 28 -17.54 -8.18 8.85
C GLU A 28 -16.34 -7.29 8.47
N LYS A 29 -15.27 -7.30 9.27
CA LYS A 29 -14.04 -6.56 8.96
C LYS A 29 -13.41 -7.01 7.64
N ALA A 30 -13.33 -8.32 7.41
CA ALA A 30 -12.76 -8.86 6.18
C ALA A 30 -13.57 -8.42 4.95
N LYS A 31 -14.91 -8.43 5.04
CA LYS A 31 -15.79 -7.92 3.98
C LYS A 31 -15.61 -6.42 3.74
N GLN A 32 -15.62 -5.61 4.81
CA GLN A 32 -15.41 -4.17 4.71
C GLN A 32 -14.09 -3.83 4.03
N ILE A 33 -12.99 -4.51 4.42
CA ILE A 33 -11.70 -4.32 3.78
C ILE A 33 -11.79 -4.73 2.31
N THR A 34 -12.31 -5.94 2.01
CA THR A 34 -12.42 -6.48 0.64
C THR A 34 -13.20 -5.57 -0.30
N GLU A 35 -14.31 -4.97 0.16
CA GLU A 35 -15.13 -4.04 -0.62
C GLU A 35 -14.42 -2.72 -0.91
N GLN A 36 -13.53 -2.28 -0.02
CA GLN A 36 -12.79 -1.02 -0.13
C GLN A 36 -11.41 -1.17 -0.78
N ILE A 37 -10.94 -2.39 -1.08
CA ILE A 37 -9.65 -2.59 -1.76
C ILE A 37 -9.74 -1.96 -3.16
N PRO A 38 -8.90 -0.95 -3.48
CA PRO A 38 -8.88 -0.34 -4.81
C PRO A 38 -8.57 -1.36 -5.89
N ALA A 39 -8.98 -1.12 -7.13
CA ALA A 39 -8.61 -1.97 -8.26
C ALA A 39 -7.09 -1.98 -8.51
N ASN A 40 -6.59 -3.02 -9.20
CA ASN A 40 -5.19 -3.04 -9.60
C ASN A 40 -4.92 -1.96 -10.64
N LEU A 41 -3.76 -1.32 -10.53
CA LEU A 41 -3.30 -0.29 -11.44
C LEU A 41 -2.82 -0.96 -12.74
N ASP A 42 -3.52 -0.75 -13.86
CA ASP A 42 -3.12 -1.28 -15.17
C ASP A 42 -2.43 -0.21 -16.01
N ARG A 43 -1.28 -0.56 -16.60
CA ARG A 43 -0.58 0.27 -17.58
C ARG A 43 -1.50 0.71 -18.73
N ALA A 44 -2.49 -0.10 -19.12
CA ALA A 44 -3.43 0.21 -20.19
C ALA A 44 -4.28 1.46 -19.91
N GLU A 45 -4.54 1.78 -18.64
CA GLU A 45 -5.28 2.98 -18.22
C GLU A 45 -4.42 4.24 -18.23
N GLY A 46 -3.10 4.07 -18.37
CA GLY A 46 -2.16 5.17 -18.27
C GLY A 46 -2.20 6.11 -19.46
N LEU A 47 -1.92 7.39 -19.17
CA LEU A 47 -1.86 8.43 -20.17
C LEU A 47 -0.76 8.10 -21.19
N LYS A 48 -1.12 8.05 -22.48
CA LYS A 48 -0.20 7.72 -23.59
C LYS A 48 1.06 8.58 -23.58
N ASP A 49 0.94 9.81 -23.08
CA ASP A 49 2.03 10.78 -22.99
C ASP A 49 3.13 10.37 -22.00
N LEU A 50 2.80 9.64 -20.93
CA LEU A 50 3.79 9.11 -19.99
C LEU A 50 4.67 8.02 -20.63
N PHE A 51 4.13 7.30 -21.61
CA PHE A 51 4.82 6.23 -22.30
C PHE A 51 5.45 6.67 -23.62
N LYS A 52 5.47 7.98 -23.91
CA LYS A 52 6.20 8.53 -25.06
C LYS A 52 7.69 8.32 -24.85
N THR A 53 8.22 7.40 -25.62
CA THR A 53 9.64 7.05 -25.61
C THR A 53 10.46 8.17 -26.24
N HIS A 54 11.47 8.68 -25.54
CA HIS A 54 12.46 9.59 -26.10
C HIS A 54 13.78 8.83 -26.28
N ASN A 55 14.31 8.79 -27.50
CA ASN A 55 15.51 8.02 -27.86
C ASN A 55 15.45 6.53 -27.47
N ASN A 56 14.32 5.85 -27.75
CA ASN A 56 14.08 4.45 -27.39
C ASN A 56 14.12 4.13 -25.87
N LEU A 57 14.14 5.15 -25.01
CA LEU A 57 14.07 5.00 -23.56
C LEU A 57 12.77 5.58 -23.01
N LEU A 58 12.16 4.85 -22.07
CA LEU A 58 11.06 5.39 -21.26
C LEU A 58 11.58 6.53 -20.37
N PRO A 59 10.76 7.55 -20.09
CA PRO A 59 11.08 8.54 -19.08
C PRO A 59 11.38 7.85 -17.74
N SER A 60 12.43 8.27 -17.04
CA SER A 60 12.87 7.62 -15.80
C SER A 60 11.76 7.62 -14.74
N LEU A 61 10.98 8.70 -14.66
CA LEU A 61 9.83 8.79 -13.76
C LEU A 61 8.71 7.80 -14.11
N THR A 62 8.46 7.54 -15.40
CA THR A 62 7.51 6.50 -15.82
C THR A 62 7.99 5.10 -15.42
N THR A 63 9.30 4.84 -15.50
CA THR A 63 9.86 3.57 -15.03
C THR A 63 9.68 3.40 -13.52
N VAL A 64 9.89 4.45 -12.73
CA VAL A 64 9.62 4.44 -11.28
C VAL A 64 8.14 4.15 -11.01
N LEU A 65 7.23 4.86 -11.68
CA LEU A 65 5.79 4.63 -11.55
C LEU A 65 5.42 3.16 -11.81
N LEU A 66 5.92 2.56 -12.90
CA LEU A 66 5.64 1.15 -13.22
C LEU A 66 6.14 0.18 -12.16
N GLN A 67 7.33 0.43 -11.59
CA GLN A 67 7.89 -0.41 -10.53
C GLN A 67 7.08 -0.29 -9.23
N GLU A 68 6.66 0.92 -8.88
CA GLU A 68 5.80 1.18 -7.74
C GLU A 68 4.44 0.49 -7.91
N MET A 69 3.81 0.64 -9.08
CA MET A 69 2.55 -0.05 -9.43
C MET A 69 2.66 -1.56 -9.25
N GLU A 70 3.74 -2.18 -9.69
CA GLU A 70 3.95 -3.63 -9.52
C GLU A 70 3.95 -4.04 -8.04
N LYS A 71 4.58 -3.24 -7.17
CA LYS A 71 4.64 -3.50 -5.72
C LYS A 71 3.26 -3.36 -5.06
N PHE A 72 2.54 -2.28 -5.35
CA PHE A 72 1.18 -2.09 -4.84
C PHE A 72 0.23 -3.17 -5.36
N ASN A 73 0.28 -3.50 -6.65
CA ASN A 73 -0.55 -4.56 -7.22
C ASN A 73 -0.26 -5.93 -6.57
N ARG A 74 1.01 -6.23 -6.28
CA ARG A 74 1.38 -7.45 -5.54
C ARG A 74 0.75 -7.47 -4.14
N LEU A 75 0.84 -6.36 -3.40
CA LEU A 75 0.21 -6.23 -2.08
C LEU A 75 -1.31 -6.39 -2.16
N LEU A 76 -1.98 -5.66 -3.06
CA LEU A 76 -3.44 -5.72 -3.24
C LEU A 76 -3.90 -7.14 -3.59
N ASN A 77 -3.16 -7.86 -4.45
CA ASN A 77 -3.49 -9.24 -4.79
C ASN A 77 -3.34 -10.19 -3.61
N ILE A 78 -2.27 -10.08 -2.82
CA ILE A 78 -2.08 -10.90 -1.61
C ILE A 78 -3.18 -10.62 -0.60
N MET A 79 -3.56 -9.36 -0.41
CA MET A 79 -4.67 -8.98 0.47
C MET A 79 -5.99 -9.61 0.03
N ARG A 80 -6.36 -9.50 -1.26
CA ARG A 80 -7.60 -10.09 -1.78
C ARG A 80 -7.64 -11.61 -1.61
N LEU A 81 -6.56 -12.30 -1.99
CA LEU A 81 -6.47 -13.76 -1.88
C LEU A 81 -6.53 -14.21 -0.42
N SER A 82 -5.74 -13.60 0.46
CA SER A 82 -5.70 -13.98 1.87
C SER A 82 -7.00 -13.66 2.63
N LEU A 83 -7.71 -12.60 2.27
CA LEU A 83 -9.04 -12.30 2.84
C LEU A 83 -10.09 -13.31 2.39
N ASP A 84 -10.09 -13.69 1.11
CA ASP A 84 -11.00 -14.70 0.58
C ASP A 84 -10.75 -16.08 1.21
N ASP A 85 -9.48 -16.49 1.30
CA ASP A 85 -9.07 -17.72 1.97
C ASP A 85 -9.49 -17.73 3.45
N LEU A 86 -9.37 -16.58 4.14
CA LEU A 86 -9.80 -16.45 5.54
C LEU A 86 -11.31 -16.61 5.68
N VAL A 87 -12.10 -15.97 4.82
CA VAL A 87 -13.57 -16.09 4.82
C VAL A 87 -13.99 -17.54 4.56
N GLN A 88 -13.36 -18.21 3.59
CA GLN A 88 -13.61 -19.62 3.29
C GLN A 88 -13.19 -20.55 4.42
N ALA A 89 -12.08 -20.26 5.11
CA ALA A 89 -11.60 -21.03 6.25
C ALA A 89 -12.52 -20.91 7.47
N ILE A 90 -13.02 -19.71 7.78
CA ILE A 90 -14.03 -19.50 8.83
C ILE A 90 -15.34 -20.24 8.48
N GLY A 91 -15.71 -20.26 7.19
CA GLY A 91 -16.86 -21.04 6.70
C GLY A 91 -16.66 -22.56 6.69
N GLY A 92 -15.46 -23.07 7.01
CA GLY A 92 -15.13 -24.49 7.02
C GLY A 92 -14.90 -25.12 5.64
N PHE A 93 -14.76 -24.32 4.59
CA PHE A 93 -14.50 -24.80 3.22
C PHE A 93 -13.02 -25.09 2.96
N ILE A 94 -12.13 -24.35 3.63
CA ILE A 94 -10.67 -24.50 3.56
C ILE A 94 -10.14 -24.78 4.98
N VAL A 95 -9.03 -25.51 5.07
CA VAL A 95 -8.36 -25.77 6.36
C VAL A 95 -7.65 -24.50 6.85
N MET A 96 -7.88 -24.13 8.10
CA MET A 96 -7.17 -23.03 8.76
C MET A 96 -5.66 -23.33 8.82
N SER A 97 -4.87 -22.59 8.05
CA SER A 97 -3.41 -22.65 8.09
C SER A 97 -2.85 -21.76 9.21
N GLU A 98 -1.58 -21.94 9.58
CA GLU A 98 -0.91 -21.08 10.57
C GLU A 98 -0.94 -19.59 10.16
N THR A 99 -0.79 -19.31 8.87
CA THR A 99 -0.87 -17.95 8.32
C THR A 99 -2.27 -17.36 8.48
N LEU A 100 -3.32 -18.13 8.18
CA LEU A 100 -4.71 -17.68 8.32
C LEU A 100 -5.12 -17.51 9.79
N ASP A 101 -4.64 -18.39 10.68
CA ASP A 101 -4.86 -18.30 12.13
C ASP A 101 -4.22 -17.03 12.71
N THR A 102 -2.98 -16.73 12.28
CA THR A 102 -2.29 -15.50 12.67
C THR A 102 -3.01 -14.27 12.13
N MET A 103 -3.43 -14.30 10.86
CA MET A 103 -4.18 -13.21 10.23
C MET A 103 -5.51 -12.96 10.95
N TYR A 104 -6.24 -14.00 11.33
CA TYR A 104 -7.46 -13.90 12.13
C TYR A 104 -7.22 -13.14 13.45
N LEU A 105 -6.16 -13.50 14.18
CA LEU A 105 -5.78 -12.83 15.43
C LEU A 105 -5.40 -11.37 15.19
N CYS A 106 -4.64 -11.09 14.13
CA CYS A 106 -4.26 -9.73 13.75
C CYS A 106 -5.48 -8.86 13.43
N LEU A 107 -6.43 -9.35 12.62
CA LEU A 107 -7.65 -8.62 12.27
C LEU A 107 -8.57 -8.39 13.48
N THR A 108 -8.64 -9.37 14.38
CA THR A 108 -9.36 -9.24 15.65
C THR A 108 -8.77 -8.10 16.48
N ASN A 109 -7.44 -8.07 16.59
CA ASN A 109 -6.69 -7.10 17.40
C ASN A 109 -6.42 -5.76 16.71
N GLY A 110 -6.83 -5.59 15.45
CA GLY A 110 -6.59 -4.34 14.69
C GLY A 110 -5.12 -4.11 14.31
N VAL A 111 -4.36 -5.19 14.14
CA VAL A 111 -2.95 -5.17 13.73
C VAL A 111 -2.85 -5.62 12.26
N VAL A 112 -1.89 -5.09 11.52
CA VAL A 112 -1.63 -5.52 10.14
C VAL A 112 -1.09 -6.95 10.16
N PRO A 113 -1.67 -7.89 9.38
CA PRO A 113 -1.18 -9.25 9.28
C PRO A 113 0.28 -9.33 8.76
N PRO A 114 1.13 -10.21 9.31
CA PRO A 114 2.55 -10.33 8.90
C PRO A 114 2.75 -10.65 7.42
N ASN A 115 1.85 -11.44 6.83
CA ASN A 115 1.87 -11.77 5.40
C ASN A 115 1.61 -10.55 4.50
N TRP A 116 0.96 -9.50 5.02
CA TRP A 116 0.84 -8.22 4.31
C TRP A 116 2.07 -7.36 4.56
N GLU A 117 2.56 -7.29 5.80
CA GLU A 117 3.75 -6.53 6.17
C GLU A 117 5.00 -6.96 5.38
N GLU A 118 5.17 -8.25 5.09
CA GLU A 118 6.31 -8.77 4.32
C GLU A 118 6.43 -8.18 2.92
N VAL A 119 5.29 -7.85 2.30
CA VAL A 119 5.22 -7.29 0.94
C VAL A 119 4.87 -5.81 0.91
N ALA A 120 4.51 -5.24 2.05
CA ALA A 120 4.13 -3.84 2.21
C ALA A 120 5.33 -2.93 2.49
N TYR A 121 5.05 -1.63 2.51
CA TYR A 121 5.97 -0.62 2.99
C TYR A 121 6.05 -0.64 4.53
N PRO A 122 7.21 -0.34 5.13
CA PRO A 122 7.36 -0.29 6.58
C PRO A 122 6.39 0.71 7.21
N SER A 123 5.62 0.28 8.21
CA SER A 123 4.66 1.12 8.93
C SER A 123 4.44 0.61 10.35
N LEU A 124 4.11 1.52 11.26
CA LEU A 124 3.71 1.23 12.63
C LEU A 124 2.24 1.61 12.89
N LYS A 125 1.48 1.91 11.82
CA LYS A 125 0.08 2.31 11.92
C LYS A 125 -0.79 1.10 12.31
N PRO A 126 -1.87 1.31 13.09
CA PRO A 126 -2.88 0.28 13.30
C PRO A 126 -3.60 -0.05 11.98
N LEU A 127 -4.24 -1.22 11.90
CA LEU A 127 -4.84 -1.76 10.67
C LEU A 127 -5.72 -0.75 9.92
N THR A 128 -6.64 -0.06 10.60
CA THR A 128 -7.54 0.91 9.98
C THR A 128 -6.75 2.07 9.34
N SER A 129 -5.90 2.75 10.12
CA SER A 129 -5.11 3.86 9.59
C SER A 129 -4.05 3.44 8.58
N TRP A 130 -3.57 2.19 8.63
CA TRP A 130 -2.69 1.61 7.64
C TRP A 130 -3.42 1.38 6.31
N PHE A 131 -4.67 0.90 6.38
CA PHE A 131 -5.50 0.66 5.21
C PHE A 131 -5.94 1.96 4.54
N ASP A 132 -6.33 2.98 5.31
CA ASP A 132 -6.64 4.32 4.78
C ASP A 132 -5.42 4.94 4.08
N ASP A 133 -4.22 4.71 4.62
CA ASP A 133 -2.96 5.16 4.04
C ASP A 133 -2.63 4.39 2.74
N LEU A 134 -2.92 3.10 2.69
CA LEU A 134 -2.78 2.28 1.48
C LEU A 134 -3.70 2.79 0.36
N ILE A 135 -4.97 3.07 0.66
CA ILE A 135 -5.93 3.61 -0.31
C ILE A 135 -5.40 4.92 -0.89
N GLN A 136 -5.01 5.87 -0.05
CA GLN A 136 -4.48 7.16 -0.50
C GLN A 136 -3.22 7.03 -1.37
N ARG A 137 -2.34 6.05 -1.07
CA ARG A 137 -1.15 5.79 -1.90
C ARG A 137 -1.52 5.25 -3.26
N VAL A 138 -2.47 4.31 -3.32
CA VAL A 138 -2.93 3.75 -4.59
C VAL A 138 -3.65 4.81 -5.42
N GLU A 139 -4.47 5.65 -4.79
CA GLU A 139 -5.11 6.81 -5.45
C GLU A 139 -4.09 7.80 -5.99
N PHE A 140 -3.04 8.11 -5.22
CA PHE A 140 -1.94 8.96 -5.70
C PHE A 140 -1.27 8.38 -6.96
N LEU A 141 -0.99 7.07 -6.97
CA LEU A 141 -0.44 6.41 -8.16
C LEU A 141 -1.41 6.36 -9.33
N GLN A 142 -2.70 6.14 -9.09
CA GLN A 142 -3.74 6.18 -10.13
C GLN A 142 -3.85 7.59 -10.74
N ALA A 143 -3.79 8.64 -9.92
CA ALA A 143 -3.80 10.02 -10.38
C ALA A 143 -2.56 10.34 -11.21
N TRP A 144 -1.38 9.86 -10.79
CA TRP A 144 -0.15 9.98 -11.59
C TRP A 144 -0.28 9.22 -12.92
N LEU A 145 -0.79 7.99 -12.89
CA LEU A 145 -0.96 7.14 -14.08
C LEU A 145 -1.90 7.75 -15.13
N THR A 146 -3.06 8.24 -14.70
CA THR A 146 -4.12 8.75 -15.60
C THR A 146 -3.96 10.23 -15.93
N GLY A 147 -3.45 11.04 -15.00
CA GLY A 147 -3.30 12.49 -15.14
C GLY A 147 -1.94 12.94 -15.66
N GLY A 148 -0.95 12.05 -15.70
CA GLY A 148 0.42 12.43 -16.05
C GLY A 148 1.25 12.82 -14.82
N ASN A 149 2.46 13.36 -15.05
CA ASN A 149 3.37 13.71 -13.97
C ASN A 149 2.76 14.78 -13.06
N PRO A 150 2.60 14.52 -11.74
CA PRO A 150 2.03 15.49 -10.82
C PRO A 150 3.00 16.66 -10.56
N ASN A 151 2.45 17.81 -10.20
CA ASN A 151 3.24 18.99 -9.82
C ASN A 151 3.92 18.82 -8.45
N ALA A 152 3.35 17.99 -7.58
CA ALA A 152 3.89 17.67 -6.27
C ALA A 152 3.79 16.15 -6.03
N TYR A 153 4.88 15.56 -5.55
CA TYR A 153 4.96 14.11 -5.30
C TYR A 153 4.90 13.82 -3.82
N TRP A 154 4.04 12.86 -3.42
CA TRP A 154 4.03 12.34 -2.05
C TRP A 154 5.19 11.35 -1.87
N ILE A 155 6.39 11.86 -1.61
CA ILE A 155 7.63 11.06 -1.59
C ILE A 155 7.56 9.91 -0.56
N SER A 156 7.03 10.18 0.64
CA SER A 156 6.84 9.14 1.67
C SER A 156 5.74 8.12 1.32
N GLY A 157 4.96 8.40 0.28
CA GLY A 157 3.93 7.55 -0.31
C GLY A 157 4.50 6.35 -1.10
N LEU A 158 5.75 6.45 -1.54
CA LEU A 158 6.41 5.46 -2.41
C LEU A 158 7.08 4.33 -1.61
N PHE A 159 7.18 3.14 -2.21
CA PHE A 159 8.00 2.05 -1.68
C PHE A 159 9.50 2.37 -1.77
N PHE A 160 9.95 3.00 -2.87
CA PHE A 160 11.36 3.29 -3.12
C PHE A 160 11.61 4.79 -3.40
N PRO A 161 11.56 5.65 -2.36
CA PRO A 161 11.84 7.08 -2.51
C PRO A 161 13.19 7.40 -3.15
N GLN A 162 14.24 6.60 -2.85
CA GLN A 162 15.56 6.80 -3.44
C GLN A 162 15.57 6.56 -4.96
N GLY A 163 14.81 5.57 -5.44
CA GLY A 163 14.63 5.30 -6.86
C GLY A 163 13.96 6.46 -7.57
N PHE A 164 12.94 7.04 -6.95
CA PHE A 164 12.29 8.27 -7.42
C PHE A 164 13.27 9.45 -7.51
N MET A 165 14.01 9.74 -6.44
CA MET A 165 14.99 10.84 -6.41
C MET A 165 16.04 10.68 -7.52
N THR A 166 16.52 9.45 -7.74
CA THR A 166 17.44 9.14 -8.85
C THR A 166 16.76 9.36 -10.20
N GLY A 167 15.48 8.96 -10.34
CA GLY A 167 14.68 9.20 -11.55
C GLY A 167 14.48 10.69 -11.88
N CYS A 168 14.33 11.54 -10.86
CA CYS A 168 14.30 13.00 -11.02
C CYS A 168 15.63 13.53 -11.55
N LEU A 169 16.76 13.14 -10.94
CA LEU A 169 18.09 13.55 -11.39
C LEU A 169 18.36 13.08 -12.83
N GLN A 170 17.99 11.85 -13.18
CA GLN A 170 18.11 11.33 -14.54
C GLN A 170 17.27 12.11 -15.54
N THR A 171 16.04 12.46 -15.18
CA THR A 171 15.15 13.26 -16.03
C THR A 171 15.75 14.63 -16.31
N HIS A 172 16.25 15.30 -15.26
CA HIS A 172 16.92 16.59 -15.39
C HIS A 172 18.24 16.49 -16.20
N ALA A 173 19.09 15.52 -15.89
CA ALA A 173 20.34 15.26 -16.60
C ALA A 173 20.12 15.10 -18.12
N ARG A 174 19.10 14.34 -18.51
CA ARG A 174 18.74 14.13 -19.92
C ARG A 174 18.20 15.39 -20.59
N GLN A 175 17.38 16.16 -19.90
CA GLN A 175 16.81 17.41 -20.42
C GLN A 175 17.90 18.45 -20.70
N TYR A 176 18.86 18.60 -19.80
CA TYR A 176 19.92 19.61 -19.90
C TYR A 176 21.25 19.07 -20.46
N LYS A 177 21.32 17.77 -20.80
CA LYS A 177 22.50 17.07 -21.33
C LYS A 177 23.75 17.24 -20.45
N ILE A 178 23.55 17.14 -19.14
CA ILE A 178 24.59 17.22 -18.11
C ILE A 178 24.81 15.84 -17.49
N ALA A 179 26.01 15.59 -16.97
CA ALA A 179 26.30 14.33 -16.30
C ALA A 179 25.51 14.23 -14.99
N ILE A 180 24.98 13.04 -14.68
CA ILE A 180 24.20 12.85 -13.44
C ILE A 180 25.05 13.06 -12.18
N ASP A 181 26.36 12.75 -12.26
CA ASP A 181 27.29 12.87 -11.13
C ASP A 181 27.57 14.33 -10.73
N GLU A 182 27.24 15.29 -11.59
CA GLU A 182 27.36 16.73 -11.32
C GLU A 182 26.08 17.29 -10.69
N LEU A 183 25.01 16.50 -10.58
CA LEU A 183 23.73 16.93 -10.05
C LEU A 183 23.56 16.55 -8.58
N ALA A 184 23.08 17.51 -7.81
CA ALA A 184 22.66 17.31 -6.44
C ALA A 184 21.33 18.05 -6.19
N PHE A 185 20.56 17.58 -5.22
CA PHE A 185 19.38 18.31 -4.76
C PHE A 185 19.82 19.48 -3.87
N SER A 186 19.25 20.65 -4.15
CA SER A 186 19.28 21.80 -3.25
C SER A 186 17.87 22.02 -2.70
N PHE A 187 17.78 22.49 -1.47
CA PHE A 187 16.51 22.69 -0.78
C PHE A 187 16.48 24.07 -0.14
N GLU A 188 15.34 24.73 -0.25
CA GLU A 188 15.05 25.98 0.44
C GLU A 188 13.98 25.69 1.50
N VAL A 189 14.23 26.09 2.74
CA VAL A 189 13.24 25.96 3.82
C VAL A 189 12.24 27.09 3.65
N MET A 190 11.03 26.73 3.21
CA MET A 190 9.93 27.69 3.09
C MET A 190 9.28 27.93 4.45
N GLU A 191 8.76 29.15 4.66
CA GLU A 191 7.89 29.43 5.80
C GLU A 191 6.59 28.63 5.69
N PHE A 192 6.05 28.21 6.83
CA PHE A 192 4.82 27.43 6.87
C PHE A 192 3.64 28.31 6.46
N GLU A 193 3.13 28.14 5.24
CA GLU A 193 1.83 28.66 4.84
C GLU A 193 0.73 27.69 5.29
N GLU A 194 -0.21 28.17 6.10
CA GLU A 194 -1.43 27.41 6.39
C GLU A 194 -2.14 27.10 5.06
N PRO A 195 -2.55 25.85 4.79
CA PRO A 195 -3.35 25.55 3.62
C PRO A 195 -4.63 26.37 3.71
N SER A 196 -4.80 27.33 2.79
CA SER A 196 -5.99 28.18 2.73
C SER A 196 -7.25 27.31 2.75
N GLN A 197 -8.07 27.51 3.78
CA GLN A 197 -9.37 26.84 4.01
C GLN A 197 -10.32 26.99 2.82
#